data_AF-A0A354ECB8-F1
#
_entry.id   AF-A0A354ECB8-F1
#
_cell.length_a   1.000
_cell.length_b   1.000
_cell.length_c   1.000
_cell.angle_alpha   90.00
_cell.angle_beta   90.00
_cell.angle_gamma   90.00
#
_symmetry.space_group_name_H-M   'P 1'
#
loop_
_entity.id
_entity.type
_entity.pdbx_description
1 polymer ?
#
loop_
_entity_poly.entity_id
_entity_poly.type
_entity_poly.pdbx_seq_one_letter_code
_entity_poly.pdbx_strand_id
1 'polypeptide(L)'
;MPDQNDVQDLDAQLLKQMLQDFLEEALELLDQLNLNLIQLEDEPDNSDLINQIFRIAHTIKGSAGFAGLEDMSRIGRKMEEVFGEVRKGTIKVTPPFIGLMFSGLDLLSTSRERAAARDTTPVAIDSTLQQFDQFMAQATSAASPQAKRSSAPSADQASELSATEELLRIFKEGYDQLAALKHLVYSSVHLYDEDTLAVLFSREIKMKMRPDRNSVWLVKKDKLVVPVARDGKLVAEADREKHQIASSPVLTKVIKEQLAVWSSSYPEIKDILPDFQSPVILPIKAHPQSYGFIVLDPEESTEVEMYQFVAEFMAMILKISKLHYKVEAQRKELDEMTAILFRQNNILSSLYHVELDLMRVTDPIDLCRIVAEAFVHDLESRTAAIFLKDDSDLQLQGIWGSGGLKDIPSLLVPIDGIMQFKQCLDSGRIVSHNDSTPTLQVGVNVLDNWMVMGLKGREKTHGVIVAELDIDDVTDSMSILANYCGIMLDTLFLEKKAALQR
;
A
#
# COMPACT_ATOMS: atom_id res chain seq x y z
N MET A 1 -6.38 -27.22 -0.59
CA MET A 1 -7.69 -26.78 -0.08
C MET A 1 -7.40 -25.64 0.87
N PRO A 2 -7.57 -24.36 0.47
CA PRO A 2 -7.69 -23.31 1.46
C PRO A 2 -8.95 -23.60 2.28
N ASP A 3 -8.82 -23.54 3.59
CA ASP A 3 -9.91 -23.87 4.51
C ASP A 3 -11.06 -22.86 4.27
N GLN A 4 -12.32 -23.28 4.36
CA GLN A 4 -13.46 -22.34 4.21
C GLN A 4 -13.38 -21.16 5.21
N ASN A 5 -12.61 -21.36 6.29
CA ASN A 5 -12.25 -20.36 7.27
C ASN A 5 -11.35 -19.23 6.71
N ASP A 6 -10.40 -19.51 5.80
CA ASP A 6 -9.49 -18.50 5.24
C ASP A 6 -10.22 -17.48 4.33
N VAL A 7 -11.28 -17.92 3.63
CA VAL A 7 -12.09 -17.07 2.74
C VAL A 7 -13.09 -16.23 3.53
N GLN A 8 -13.68 -16.78 4.59
CA GLN A 8 -14.55 -16.03 5.51
C GLN A 8 -13.78 -14.94 6.28
N ASP A 9 -12.53 -15.19 6.65
CA ASP A 9 -11.68 -14.21 7.33
C ASP A 9 -11.30 -13.05 6.39
N LEU A 10 -11.10 -13.32 5.09
CA LEU A 10 -10.80 -12.31 4.08
C LEU A 10 -12.01 -11.44 3.72
N ASP A 11 -13.19 -12.04 3.56
CA ASP A 11 -14.44 -11.30 3.34
C ASP A 11 -14.77 -10.40 4.55
N ALA A 12 -14.51 -10.88 5.78
CA ALA A 12 -14.68 -10.09 7.00
C ALA A 12 -13.66 -8.95 7.10
N GLN A 13 -12.40 -9.17 6.72
CA GLN A 13 -11.37 -8.13 6.70
C GLN A 13 -11.66 -7.06 5.63
N LEU A 14 -12.10 -7.47 4.44
CA LEU A 14 -12.46 -6.55 3.36
C LEU A 14 -13.72 -5.74 3.70
N LEU A 15 -14.78 -6.37 4.21
CA LEU A 15 -15.98 -5.65 4.64
C LEU A 15 -15.67 -4.67 5.76
N LYS A 16 -14.77 -5.05 6.67
CA LYS A 16 -14.29 -4.17 7.75
C LYS A 16 -13.49 -2.99 7.21
N GLN A 17 -12.65 -3.19 6.19
CA GLN A 17 -11.89 -2.11 5.56
C GLN A 17 -12.81 -1.18 4.74
N MET A 18 -13.69 -1.72 3.92
CA MET A 18 -14.70 -0.95 3.17
C MET A 18 -15.61 -0.15 4.11
N LEU A 19 -15.98 -0.72 5.26
CA LEU A 19 -16.71 -0.03 6.30
C LEU A 19 -15.88 1.12 6.88
N GLN A 20 -14.61 0.91 7.21
CA GLN A 20 -13.76 1.97 7.76
C GLN A 20 -13.57 3.13 6.76
N ASP A 21 -13.23 2.82 5.51
CA ASP A 21 -13.06 3.81 4.45
C ASP A 21 -14.37 4.59 4.20
N PHE A 22 -15.50 3.89 4.16
CA PHE A 22 -16.81 4.53 4.04
C PHE A 22 -17.13 5.42 5.24
N LEU A 23 -16.82 5.01 6.47
CA LEU A 23 -17.13 5.81 7.66
C LEU A 23 -16.34 7.12 7.67
N GLU A 24 -15.10 7.10 7.19
CA GLU A 24 -14.28 8.30 6.99
C GLU A 24 -14.85 9.20 5.88
N GLU A 25 -15.17 8.64 4.70
CA GLU A 25 -15.80 9.38 3.59
C GLU A 25 -17.16 9.95 4.01
N ALA A 26 -17.97 9.17 4.73
CA ALA A 26 -19.28 9.56 5.20
C ALA A 26 -19.21 10.72 6.19
N LEU A 27 -18.16 10.83 7.01
CA LEU A 27 -17.97 12.00 7.87
C LEU A 27 -17.88 13.27 7.03
N GLU A 28 -17.01 13.29 6.02
CA GLU A 28 -16.83 14.44 5.13
C GLU A 28 -18.10 14.76 4.32
N LEU A 29 -18.76 13.73 3.78
CA LEU A 29 -19.98 13.88 3.01
C LEU A 29 -21.13 14.44 3.85
N LEU A 30 -21.25 14.02 5.11
CA LEU A 30 -22.29 14.51 6.02
C LEU A 30 -22.01 15.95 6.44
N ASP A 31 -20.75 16.33 6.66
CA ASP A 31 -20.37 17.72 6.94
C ASP A 31 -20.67 18.63 5.73
N GLN A 32 -20.35 18.17 4.53
CA GLN A 32 -20.70 18.90 3.29
C GLN A 32 -22.22 18.98 3.10
N LEU A 33 -22.94 17.90 3.35
CA LEU A 33 -24.40 17.88 3.28
C LEU A 33 -25.00 18.90 4.26
N ASN A 34 -24.51 18.94 5.49
CA ASN A 34 -24.92 19.90 6.51
C ASN A 34 -24.72 21.35 6.04
N LEU A 35 -23.50 21.69 5.62
CA LEU A 35 -23.17 23.03 5.14
C LEU A 35 -24.03 23.44 3.94
N ASN A 36 -24.22 22.53 2.99
CA ASN A 36 -25.03 22.81 1.81
C ASN A 36 -26.52 22.97 2.16
N LEU A 37 -27.04 22.20 3.12
CA LEU A 37 -28.42 22.35 3.58
C LEU A 37 -28.64 23.69 4.30
N ILE A 38 -27.68 24.15 5.10
CA ILE A 38 -27.71 25.48 5.71
C ILE A 38 -27.71 26.57 4.63
N GLN A 39 -26.82 26.47 3.65
CA GLN A 39 -26.77 27.44 2.54
C GLN A 39 -28.04 27.41 1.68
N LEU A 40 -28.62 26.22 1.47
CA LEU A 40 -29.86 26.06 0.72
C LEU A 40 -31.08 26.66 1.46
N GLU A 41 -31.03 26.74 2.80
CA GLU A 41 -32.06 27.43 3.57
C GLU A 41 -32.11 28.94 3.25
N ASP A 42 -30.93 29.55 3.10
CA ASP A 42 -30.79 30.97 2.72
C ASP A 42 -30.99 31.19 1.21
N GLU A 43 -30.60 30.22 0.37
CA GLU A 43 -30.64 30.29 -1.09
C GLU A 43 -31.48 29.15 -1.72
N PRO A 44 -32.81 29.13 -1.52
CA PRO A 44 -33.67 27.99 -1.87
C PRO A 44 -33.77 27.68 -3.37
N ASP A 45 -33.46 28.65 -4.24
CA ASP A 45 -33.50 28.52 -5.70
C ASP A 45 -32.11 28.25 -6.31
N ASN A 46 -31.06 28.08 -5.50
CA ASN A 46 -29.70 27.85 -5.99
C ASN A 46 -29.56 26.43 -6.56
N SER A 47 -29.62 26.33 -7.89
CA SER A 47 -29.54 25.04 -8.61
C SER A 47 -28.22 24.31 -8.40
N ASP A 48 -27.12 25.01 -8.16
CA ASP A 48 -25.81 24.39 -7.95
C ASP A 48 -25.76 23.69 -6.60
N LEU A 49 -26.28 24.33 -5.54
CA LEU A 49 -26.43 23.71 -4.21
C LEU A 49 -27.37 22.51 -4.26
N ILE A 50 -28.51 22.62 -4.94
CA ILE A 50 -29.46 21.52 -5.11
C ILE A 50 -28.79 20.32 -5.83
N ASN A 51 -28.03 20.58 -6.89
CA ASN A 51 -27.31 19.53 -7.62
C ASN A 51 -26.19 18.91 -6.78
N GLN A 52 -25.50 19.70 -5.96
CA GLN A 52 -24.44 19.23 -5.07
C GLN A 52 -25.01 18.32 -3.98
N ILE A 53 -26.11 18.73 -3.33
CA ILE A 53 -26.80 17.94 -2.31
C ILE A 53 -27.34 16.63 -2.92
N PHE A 54 -27.96 16.69 -4.10
CA PHE A 54 -28.42 15.50 -4.81
C PHE A 54 -27.27 14.50 -5.05
N ARG A 55 -26.09 15.00 -5.47
CA ARG A 55 -24.91 14.15 -5.68
C ARG A 55 -24.43 13.53 -4.37
N ILE A 56 -24.36 14.31 -3.28
CA ILE A 56 -23.97 13.80 -1.97
C ILE A 56 -24.93 12.69 -1.50
N ALA A 57 -26.24 12.90 -1.61
CA ALA A 57 -27.25 11.91 -1.25
C ALA A 57 -27.12 10.62 -2.10
N HIS A 58 -26.86 10.76 -3.42
CA HIS A 58 -26.63 9.63 -4.31
C HIS A 58 -25.36 8.84 -3.93
N THR A 59 -24.27 9.55 -3.59
CA THR A 59 -23.03 8.94 -3.08
C THR A 59 -23.29 8.17 -1.79
N ILE A 60 -23.94 8.80 -0.79
CA ILE A 60 -24.25 8.16 0.49
C ILE A 60 -25.11 6.91 0.29
N LYS A 61 -26.16 7.00 -0.54
CA LYS A 61 -27.01 5.84 -0.90
C LYS A 61 -26.15 4.67 -1.43
N GLY A 62 -25.29 4.97 -2.41
CA GLY A 62 -24.45 3.97 -3.08
C GLY A 62 -23.43 3.38 -2.12
N SER A 63 -22.53 4.21 -1.59
CA SER A 63 -21.40 3.78 -0.76
C SER A 63 -21.86 3.08 0.53
N ALA A 64 -22.94 3.54 1.18
CA ALA A 64 -23.49 2.87 2.37
C ALA A 64 -24.03 1.46 2.04
N GLY A 65 -24.67 1.30 0.88
CA GLY A 65 -25.16 -0.01 0.43
C GLY A 65 -24.03 -1.01 0.20
N PHE A 66 -22.90 -0.54 -0.37
CA PHE A 66 -21.70 -1.37 -0.54
C PHE A 66 -21.01 -1.72 0.78
N ALA A 67 -21.00 -0.81 1.75
CA ALA A 67 -20.43 -1.04 3.09
C ALA A 67 -21.34 -1.90 4.00
N GLY A 68 -22.51 -2.35 3.52
CA GLY A 68 -23.46 -3.14 4.30
C GLY A 68 -24.27 -2.32 5.33
N LEU A 69 -24.29 -1.00 5.19
CA LEU A 69 -25.03 -0.08 6.07
C LEU A 69 -26.40 0.27 5.47
N GLU A 70 -27.32 -0.69 5.55
CA GLU A 70 -28.65 -0.61 4.92
C GLU A 70 -29.46 0.62 5.37
N ASP A 71 -29.41 0.97 6.66
CA ASP A 71 -30.15 2.13 7.20
C ASP A 71 -29.70 3.44 6.55
N MET A 72 -28.39 3.64 6.43
CA MET A 72 -27.83 4.81 5.76
C MET A 72 -28.17 4.84 4.27
N SER A 73 -28.12 3.67 3.60
CA SER A 73 -28.52 3.57 2.19
C SER A 73 -29.99 3.92 1.97
N ARG A 74 -30.88 3.46 2.86
CA ARG A 74 -32.32 3.76 2.81
C ARG A 74 -32.60 5.25 2.99
N ILE A 75 -31.93 5.92 3.94
CA ILE A 75 -32.10 7.36 4.17
C ILE A 75 -31.55 8.16 2.97
N GLY A 76 -30.34 7.83 2.51
CA GLY A 76 -29.72 8.48 1.35
C GLY A 76 -30.60 8.41 0.10
N ARG A 77 -31.21 7.25 -0.16
CA ARG A 77 -32.19 7.08 -1.24
C ARG A 77 -33.39 8.01 -1.11
N LYS A 78 -33.97 8.17 0.09
CA LYS A 78 -35.11 9.08 0.28
C LYS A 78 -34.75 10.53 0.06
N MET A 79 -33.59 10.97 0.55
CA MET A 79 -33.09 12.31 0.28
C MET A 79 -32.87 12.51 -1.24
N GLU A 80 -32.25 11.55 -1.92
CA GLU A 80 -32.03 11.60 -3.36
C GLU A 80 -33.35 11.68 -4.16
N GLU A 81 -34.34 10.85 -3.83
CA GLU A 81 -35.66 10.84 -4.46
C GLU A 81 -36.31 12.25 -4.37
N VAL A 82 -36.30 12.85 -3.18
CA VAL A 82 -36.90 14.16 -2.92
C VAL A 82 -36.15 15.29 -3.63
N PHE A 83 -34.81 15.31 -3.57
CA PHE A 83 -34.02 16.30 -4.29
C PHE A 83 -34.10 16.12 -5.82
N GLY A 84 -34.35 14.90 -6.30
CA GLY A 84 -34.65 14.62 -7.71
C GLY A 84 -35.89 15.37 -8.21
N GLU A 85 -36.92 15.50 -7.37
CA GLU A 85 -38.12 16.27 -7.68
C GLU A 85 -37.90 17.78 -7.56
N VAL A 86 -37.11 18.23 -6.58
CA VAL A 86 -36.71 19.65 -6.50
C VAL A 86 -35.99 20.09 -7.77
N ARG A 87 -35.07 19.26 -8.31
CA ARG A 87 -34.37 19.54 -9.58
C ARG A 87 -35.29 19.63 -10.79
N LYS A 88 -36.41 18.90 -10.78
CA LYS A 88 -37.45 18.97 -11.83
C LYS A 88 -38.36 20.18 -11.66
N GLY A 89 -38.23 20.92 -10.56
CA GLY A 89 -39.10 22.04 -10.20
C GLY A 89 -40.49 21.61 -9.74
N THR A 90 -40.71 20.32 -9.45
CA THR A 90 -41.99 19.78 -8.98
C THR A 90 -42.18 20.01 -7.48
N ILE A 91 -41.09 20.14 -6.72
CA ILE A 91 -41.08 20.46 -5.29
C ILE A 91 -40.29 21.74 -5.07
N LYS A 92 -40.83 22.64 -4.25
CA LYS A 92 -40.12 23.85 -3.81
C LYS A 92 -39.40 23.62 -2.50
N VAL A 93 -38.20 24.18 -2.37
CA VAL A 93 -37.49 24.26 -1.10
C VAL A 93 -38.25 25.21 -0.17
N THR A 94 -38.59 24.72 1.02
CA THR A 94 -39.36 25.45 2.04
C THR A 94 -38.78 25.14 3.42
N PRO A 95 -39.04 25.94 4.47
CA PRO A 95 -38.54 25.63 5.80
C PRO A 95 -38.92 24.23 6.33
N PRO A 96 -40.17 23.72 6.12
CA PRO A 96 -40.51 22.34 6.47
C PRO A 96 -39.73 21.28 5.68
N PHE A 97 -39.40 21.55 4.42
CA PHE A 97 -38.54 20.68 3.61
C PHE A 97 -37.12 20.63 4.19
N ILE A 98 -36.54 21.78 4.52
CA ILE A 98 -35.19 21.86 5.11
C ILE A 98 -35.15 21.11 6.45
N GLY A 99 -36.17 21.30 7.31
CA GLY A 99 -36.28 20.55 8.56
C GLY A 99 -36.35 19.04 8.38
N LEU A 100 -37.04 18.56 7.34
CA LEU A 100 -37.08 17.14 7.00
C LEU A 100 -35.71 16.63 6.50
N MET A 101 -34.99 17.43 5.72
CA MET A 101 -33.63 17.08 5.28
C MET A 101 -32.66 16.99 6.45
N PHE A 102 -32.72 17.92 7.40
CA PHE A 102 -31.93 17.86 8.63
C PHE A 102 -32.27 16.62 9.48
N SER A 103 -33.56 16.26 9.57
CA SER A 103 -33.97 15.02 10.24
C SER A 103 -33.36 13.77 9.56
N GLY A 104 -33.22 13.78 8.24
CA GLY A 104 -32.50 12.74 7.49
C GLY A 104 -30.99 12.74 7.78
N LEU A 105 -30.37 13.93 7.79
CA LEU A 105 -28.95 14.11 8.11
C LEU A 105 -28.60 13.63 9.53
N ASP A 106 -29.44 13.93 10.51
CA ASP A 106 -29.25 13.49 11.90
C ASP A 106 -29.29 11.97 12.02
N LEU A 107 -30.20 11.31 11.31
CA LEU A 107 -30.27 9.85 11.26
C LEU A 107 -29.06 9.24 10.54
N LEU A 108 -28.59 9.86 9.46
CA LEU A 108 -27.36 9.43 8.79
C LEU A 108 -26.15 9.54 9.72
N SER A 109 -26.03 10.65 10.44
CA SER A 109 -24.95 10.89 11.41
C SER A 109 -25.00 9.89 12.56
N THR A 110 -26.19 9.66 13.12
CA THR A 110 -26.41 8.67 14.19
C THR A 110 -26.07 7.26 13.71
N SER A 111 -26.49 6.90 12.50
CA SER A 111 -26.22 5.57 11.93
C SER A 111 -24.72 5.35 11.69
N ARG A 112 -24.02 6.38 11.19
CA ARG A 112 -22.56 6.37 11.03
C ARG A 112 -21.86 6.20 12.37
N GLU A 113 -22.24 6.98 13.39
CA GLU A 113 -21.62 6.91 14.73
C GLU A 113 -21.78 5.53 15.37
N ARG A 114 -22.97 4.92 15.25
CA ARG A 114 -23.20 3.56 15.73
C ARG A 114 -22.37 2.54 14.96
N ALA A 115 -22.31 2.65 13.65
CA ALA A 115 -21.47 1.78 12.82
C ALA A 115 -19.98 1.90 13.19
N ALA A 116 -19.48 3.12 13.45
CA ALA A 116 -18.11 3.36 13.90
C ALA A 116 -17.85 2.77 15.31
N ALA A 117 -18.83 2.86 16.21
CA ALA A 117 -18.79 2.26 17.54
C ALA A 117 -19.01 0.74 17.54
N ARG A 118 -19.33 0.14 16.38
CA ARG A 118 -19.78 -1.26 16.24
C ARG A 118 -21.00 -1.61 17.10
N ASP A 119 -21.88 -0.63 17.29
CA ASP A 119 -23.16 -0.79 17.97
C ASP A 119 -24.20 -1.35 16.98
N THR A 120 -24.71 -2.55 17.27
CA THR A 120 -25.71 -3.24 16.44
C THR A 120 -27.15 -2.88 16.80
N THR A 121 -27.36 -1.91 17.69
CA THR A 121 -28.71 -1.48 18.10
C THR A 121 -29.41 -0.81 16.91
N PRO A 122 -30.59 -1.29 16.48
CA PRO A 122 -31.30 -0.72 15.34
C PRO A 122 -31.56 0.78 15.50
N VAL A 123 -31.34 1.54 14.44
CA VAL A 123 -31.71 2.95 14.39
C VAL A 123 -33.18 3.02 14.00
N ALA A 124 -34.00 3.75 14.76
CA ALA A 124 -35.41 3.93 14.45
C ALA A 124 -35.57 4.92 13.27
N ILE A 125 -35.43 4.41 12.04
CA ILE A 125 -35.49 5.24 10.82
C ILE A 125 -36.89 5.31 10.20
N ASP A 126 -37.75 4.33 10.48
CA ASP A 126 -39.02 4.15 9.76
C ASP A 126 -39.97 5.34 9.87
N SER A 127 -40.01 6.03 11.02
CA SER A 127 -40.85 7.22 11.19
C SER A 127 -40.42 8.36 10.27
N THR A 128 -39.13 8.58 10.11
CA THR A 128 -38.60 9.64 9.25
C THR A 128 -38.73 9.26 7.78
N LEU A 129 -38.50 7.99 7.42
CA LEU A 129 -38.76 7.52 6.05
C LEU A 129 -40.25 7.70 5.66
N GLN A 130 -41.18 7.45 6.58
CA GLN A 130 -42.60 7.74 6.36
C GLN A 130 -42.88 9.23 6.17
N GLN A 131 -42.17 10.12 6.87
CA GLN A 131 -42.29 11.57 6.67
C GLN A 131 -41.82 11.99 5.27
N PHE A 132 -40.72 11.40 4.78
CA PHE A 132 -40.28 11.59 3.38
C PHE A 132 -41.35 11.15 2.37
N ASP A 133 -41.95 9.97 2.58
CA ASP A 133 -43.01 9.47 1.70
C ASP A 133 -44.27 10.35 1.74
N GLN A 134 -44.68 10.80 2.93
CA GLN A 134 -45.81 11.71 3.09
C GLN A 134 -45.57 13.06 2.43
N PHE A 135 -44.36 13.61 2.58
CA PHE A 135 -43.98 14.88 1.98
C PHE A 135 -44.04 14.80 0.44
N MET A 136 -43.50 13.71 -0.14
CA MET A 136 -43.54 13.45 -1.58
C MET A 136 -44.97 13.30 -2.11
N ALA A 137 -45.83 12.58 -1.38
CA ALA A 137 -47.23 12.40 -1.75
C ALA A 137 -48.05 13.71 -1.69
N GLN A 138 -47.78 14.56 -0.70
CA GLN A 138 -48.43 15.87 -0.58
C GLN A 138 -48.01 16.83 -1.69
N ALA A 139 -46.71 16.84 -2.03
CA ALA A 139 -46.19 17.73 -3.06
C ALA A 139 -46.68 17.35 -4.48
N THR A 140 -46.82 16.05 -4.77
CA THR A 140 -47.40 15.56 -6.03
C THR A 140 -48.93 15.75 -6.09
N SER A 141 -49.64 15.68 -4.97
CA SER A 141 -51.09 15.94 -4.91
C SER A 141 -51.45 17.43 -5.07
N ALA A 142 -50.55 18.36 -4.73
CA ALA A 142 -50.78 19.80 -4.90
C ALA A 142 -50.58 20.28 -6.36
N ALA A 143 -49.99 19.43 -7.22
CA ALA A 143 -49.61 19.75 -8.59
C ALA A 143 -50.53 19.12 -9.65
N SER A 144 -51.87 19.32 -9.57
CA SER A 144 -52.77 19.47 -10.74
C SER A 144 -54.26 19.49 -10.36
N PRO A 145 -55.06 20.36 -11.02
CA PRO A 145 -55.96 19.81 -12.04
C PRO A 145 -56.13 20.73 -13.28
N GLN A 146 -55.22 20.70 -14.27
CA GLN A 146 -55.56 21.12 -15.64
C GLN A 146 -54.53 20.69 -16.69
N ALA A 147 -54.74 19.52 -17.30
CA ALA A 147 -54.45 19.22 -18.73
C ALA A 147 -54.69 17.73 -19.04
N LYS A 148 -55.94 17.26 -18.90
CA LYS A 148 -56.41 16.11 -19.69
C LYS A 148 -57.24 16.66 -20.85
N ARG A 149 -56.62 16.81 -22.04
CA ARG A 149 -57.23 16.61 -23.37
C ARG A 149 -56.24 16.83 -24.52
N SER A 150 -56.27 15.87 -25.46
CA SER A 150 -55.49 15.69 -26.71
C SER A 150 -54.03 15.28 -26.48
N SER A 151 -53.52 14.17 -27.00
CA SER A 151 -53.87 13.33 -28.15
C SER A 151 -53.58 11.86 -27.83
N ALA A 152 -54.35 10.91 -28.39
CA ALA A 152 -54.02 9.48 -28.28
C ALA A 152 -52.96 9.14 -29.34
N PRO A 153 -51.83 8.49 -28.99
CA PRO A 153 -50.87 8.05 -29.98
C PRO A 153 -51.45 6.89 -30.80
N SER A 154 -51.11 6.81 -32.09
CA SER A 154 -51.39 5.64 -32.92
C SER A 154 -50.57 4.44 -32.42
N ALA A 155 -51.03 3.22 -32.70
CA ALA A 155 -50.40 1.98 -32.21
C ALA A 155 -48.91 1.83 -32.60
N ASP A 156 -48.49 2.38 -33.75
CA ASP A 156 -47.08 2.41 -34.16
C ASP A 156 -46.24 3.41 -33.35
N GLN A 157 -46.78 4.61 -33.06
CA GLN A 157 -46.07 5.60 -32.25
C GLN A 157 -46.02 5.23 -30.77
N ALA A 158 -47.07 4.57 -30.24
CA ALA A 158 -47.05 4.03 -28.89
C ALA A 158 -46.01 2.91 -28.74
N SER A 159 -45.79 2.10 -29.78
CA SER A 159 -44.74 1.09 -29.83
C SER A 159 -43.33 1.70 -29.92
N GLU A 160 -43.14 2.73 -30.75
CA GLU A 160 -41.85 3.43 -30.85
C GLU A 160 -41.50 4.25 -29.59
N LEU A 161 -42.48 4.94 -29.00
CA LEU A 161 -42.30 5.65 -27.72
C LEU A 161 -42.02 4.67 -26.58
N SER A 162 -42.72 3.53 -26.52
CA SER A 162 -42.44 2.46 -25.55
C SER A 162 -41.03 1.90 -25.71
N ALA A 163 -40.59 1.60 -26.94
CA ALA A 163 -39.23 1.10 -27.20
C ALA A 163 -38.16 2.15 -26.89
N THR A 164 -38.45 3.43 -27.16
CA THR A 164 -37.54 4.54 -26.85
C THR A 164 -37.45 4.79 -25.35
N GLU A 165 -38.56 4.72 -24.61
CA GLU A 165 -38.62 4.82 -23.15
C GLU A 165 -37.92 3.63 -22.47
N GLU A 166 -38.06 2.43 -23.03
CA GLU A 166 -37.37 1.23 -22.57
C GLU A 166 -35.85 1.33 -22.78
N LEU A 167 -35.41 1.78 -23.95
CA LEU A 167 -34.01 2.12 -24.21
C LEU A 167 -33.49 3.21 -23.26
N LEU A 168 -34.24 4.29 -23.06
CA LEU A 168 -33.86 5.38 -22.16
C LEU A 168 -33.73 4.91 -20.70
N ARG A 169 -34.59 3.99 -20.28
CA ARG A 169 -34.51 3.36 -18.97
C ARG A 169 -33.29 2.46 -18.84
N ILE A 170 -32.98 1.63 -19.85
CA ILE A 170 -31.76 0.83 -19.90
C ILE A 170 -30.50 1.72 -19.82
N PHE A 171 -30.45 2.81 -20.59
CA PHE A 171 -29.35 3.78 -20.54
C PHE A 171 -29.21 4.45 -19.17
N LYS A 172 -30.32 4.79 -18.53
CA LYS A 172 -30.33 5.45 -17.21
C LYS A 172 -29.92 4.50 -16.08
N GLU A 173 -30.39 3.26 -16.11
CA GLU A 173 -29.96 2.19 -15.20
C GLU A 173 -28.45 1.91 -15.38
N GLY A 174 -27.95 1.86 -16.62
CA GLY A 174 -26.52 1.72 -16.91
C GLY A 174 -25.68 2.90 -16.40
N TYR A 175 -26.20 4.13 -16.45
CA TYR A 175 -25.50 5.32 -15.96
C TYR A 175 -25.40 5.36 -14.43
N ASP A 176 -26.46 4.96 -13.72
CA ASP A 176 -26.45 4.85 -12.25
C ASP A 176 -25.47 3.75 -11.78
N GLN A 177 -25.37 2.65 -12.53
CA GLN A 177 -24.37 1.60 -12.29
C GLN A 177 -22.94 2.09 -12.52
N LEU A 178 -22.71 2.91 -13.56
CA LEU A 178 -21.44 3.58 -13.83
C LEU A 178 -21.04 4.56 -12.71
N ALA A 179 -21.99 5.34 -12.18
CA ALA A 179 -21.75 6.26 -11.08
C ALA A 179 -21.32 5.51 -9.80
N ALA A 180 -21.97 4.39 -9.51
CA ALA A 180 -21.58 3.52 -8.39
C ALA A 180 -20.21 2.85 -8.60
N LEU A 181 -19.86 2.47 -9.83
CA LEU A 181 -18.50 2.01 -10.19
C LEU A 181 -17.47 3.11 -9.97
N LYS A 182 -17.81 4.37 -10.25
CA LYS A 182 -16.93 5.52 -10.02
C LYS A 182 -16.58 5.74 -8.55
N HIS A 183 -17.51 5.54 -7.62
CA HIS A 183 -17.22 5.65 -6.17
C HIS A 183 -16.32 4.52 -5.67
N LEU A 184 -16.49 3.31 -6.19
CA LEU A 184 -15.59 2.20 -5.93
C LEU A 184 -14.15 2.52 -6.35
N VAL A 185 -13.97 3.37 -7.36
CA VAL A 185 -12.64 3.80 -7.82
C VAL A 185 -11.94 4.70 -6.84
N TYR A 186 -12.65 5.69 -6.30
CA TYR A 186 -12.08 6.59 -5.31
C TYR A 186 -11.64 5.84 -4.05
N SER A 187 -12.43 4.85 -3.60
CA SER A 187 -12.05 3.98 -2.48
C SER A 187 -10.92 3.01 -2.86
N SER A 188 -10.90 2.49 -4.09
CA SER A 188 -9.88 1.54 -4.58
C SER A 188 -8.50 2.14 -4.87
N VAL A 189 -8.32 3.47 -4.79
CA VAL A 189 -7.00 4.11 -4.97
C VAL A 189 -5.96 3.56 -3.99
N HIS A 190 -6.42 3.06 -2.83
CA HIS A 190 -5.59 2.44 -1.80
C HIS A 190 -5.34 0.94 -2.02
N LEU A 191 -5.87 0.33 -3.09
CA LEU A 191 -5.61 -1.08 -3.39
C LEU A 191 -4.30 -1.23 -4.16
N TYR A 192 -3.33 -1.86 -3.49
CA TYR A 192 -1.97 -2.01 -3.98
C TYR A 192 -1.74 -3.27 -4.83
N ASP A 193 -2.74 -4.14 -4.97
CA ASP A 193 -2.65 -5.41 -5.67
C ASP A 193 -3.57 -5.49 -6.90
N GLU A 194 -2.99 -5.85 -8.06
CA GLU A 194 -3.68 -5.97 -9.35
C GLU A 194 -4.73 -7.10 -9.33
N ASP A 195 -4.48 -8.18 -8.57
CA ASP A 195 -5.34 -9.36 -8.56
C ASP A 195 -6.63 -9.11 -7.74
N THR A 196 -6.51 -8.44 -6.60
CA THR A 196 -7.64 -7.99 -5.76
C THR A 196 -8.54 -7.02 -6.52
N LEU A 197 -7.94 -6.07 -7.24
CA LEU A 197 -8.68 -5.16 -8.12
C LEU A 197 -9.45 -5.92 -9.20
N ALA A 198 -8.83 -6.90 -9.86
CA ALA A 198 -9.48 -7.73 -10.87
C ALA A 198 -10.69 -8.51 -10.31
N VAL A 199 -10.60 -9.01 -9.08
CA VAL A 199 -11.71 -9.71 -8.39
C VAL A 199 -12.87 -8.76 -8.10
N LEU A 200 -12.58 -7.58 -7.55
CA LEU A 200 -13.61 -6.57 -7.29
C LEU A 200 -14.34 -6.18 -8.57
N PHE A 201 -13.60 -5.95 -9.66
CA PHE A 201 -14.23 -5.64 -10.94
C PHE A 201 -15.13 -6.76 -11.46
N SER A 202 -14.65 -8.00 -11.41
CA SER A 202 -15.44 -9.17 -11.81
C SER A 202 -16.73 -9.30 -10.97
N ARG A 203 -16.67 -8.93 -9.68
CA ARG A 203 -17.80 -8.95 -8.75
C ARG A 203 -18.79 -7.82 -9.07
N GLU A 204 -18.30 -6.61 -9.32
CA GLU A 204 -19.14 -5.46 -9.68
C GLU A 204 -19.85 -5.64 -11.01
N ILE A 205 -19.16 -6.14 -12.04
CA ILE A 205 -19.77 -6.51 -13.32
C ILE A 205 -20.90 -7.52 -13.08
N LYS A 206 -20.66 -8.55 -12.27
CA LYS A 206 -21.67 -9.56 -11.94
C LYS A 206 -22.89 -8.97 -11.25
N MET A 207 -22.70 -8.08 -10.29
CA MET A 207 -23.80 -7.51 -9.50
C MET A 207 -24.61 -6.49 -10.29
N LYS A 208 -23.93 -5.63 -11.06
CA LYS A 208 -24.54 -4.48 -11.72
C LYS A 208 -25.01 -4.82 -13.13
N MET A 209 -24.15 -5.41 -13.94
CA MET A 209 -24.43 -5.70 -15.35
C MET A 209 -25.02 -7.09 -15.57
N ARG A 210 -24.95 -7.96 -14.55
CA ARG A 210 -25.60 -9.29 -14.53
C ARG A 210 -25.39 -10.14 -15.81
N PRO A 211 -24.18 -10.22 -16.38
CA PRO A 211 -23.94 -11.21 -17.43
C PRO A 211 -24.07 -12.62 -16.84
N ASP A 212 -24.35 -13.62 -17.67
CA ASP A 212 -24.39 -15.03 -17.24
C ASP A 212 -23.02 -15.45 -16.68
N ARG A 213 -21.95 -14.99 -17.33
CA ARG A 213 -20.56 -15.23 -16.93
C ARG A 213 -19.71 -14.00 -17.22
N ASN A 214 -18.74 -13.73 -16.35
CA ASN A 214 -17.67 -12.80 -16.64
C ASN A 214 -16.31 -13.28 -16.16
N SER A 215 -15.25 -12.79 -16.80
CA SER A 215 -13.89 -13.01 -16.33
C SER A 215 -12.96 -11.84 -16.66
N VAL A 216 -11.97 -11.63 -15.80
CA VAL A 216 -10.94 -10.60 -15.96
C VAL A 216 -9.59 -11.27 -16.16
N TRP A 217 -8.93 -10.92 -17.24
CA TRP A 217 -7.68 -11.50 -17.68
C TRP A 217 -6.59 -10.44 -17.72
N LEU A 218 -5.44 -10.69 -17.08
CA LEU A 218 -4.34 -9.73 -17.00
C LEU A 218 -3.10 -10.23 -17.74
N VAL A 219 -2.39 -9.30 -18.37
CA VAL A 219 -1.10 -9.58 -19.02
C VAL A 219 0.00 -9.52 -17.96
N LYS A 220 0.78 -10.61 -17.83
CA LYS A 220 1.91 -10.70 -16.89
C LYS A 220 3.25 -10.54 -17.64
N LYS A 221 4.36 -10.44 -16.90
CA LYS A 221 5.69 -10.03 -17.38
C LYS A 221 6.20 -10.79 -18.64
N ASP A 222 5.78 -12.04 -18.85
CA ASP A 222 6.23 -12.88 -19.98
C ASP A 222 5.37 -12.76 -21.25
N LYS A 223 4.53 -11.73 -21.36
CA LYS A 223 3.50 -11.61 -22.41
C LYS A 223 2.55 -12.82 -22.45
N LEU A 224 2.38 -13.44 -21.29
CA LEU A 224 1.34 -14.42 -21.01
C LEU A 224 0.12 -13.66 -20.51
N VAL A 225 -1.05 -14.10 -20.95
CA VAL A 225 -2.31 -13.65 -20.37
C VAL A 225 -2.90 -14.77 -19.54
N VAL A 226 -3.40 -14.40 -18.37
CA VAL A 226 -3.93 -15.34 -17.38
C VAL A 226 -5.29 -14.86 -16.85
N PRO A 227 -6.22 -15.78 -16.55
CA PRO A 227 -7.46 -15.42 -15.90
C PRO A 227 -7.13 -15.13 -14.44
N VAL A 228 -7.50 -13.95 -13.96
CA VAL A 228 -7.24 -13.54 -12.58
C VAL A 228 -8.51 -13.61 -11.77
N ALA A 229 -9.65 -13.24 -12.36
CA ALA A 229 -10.95 -13.35 -11.72
C ALA A 229 -12.00 -13.97 -12.66
N ARG A 230 -12.91 -14.75 -12.09
CA ARG A 230 -14.12 -15.25 -12.76
C ARG A 230 -15.31 -15.05 -11.82
N ASP A 231 -16.38 -14.45 -12.32
CA ASP A 231 -17.66 -14.26 -11.63
C ASP A 231 -17.56 -13.72 -10.19
N GLY A 232 -16.63 -12.78 -9.97
CA GLY A 232 -16.37 -12.11 -8.69
C GLY A 232 -15.49 -12.90 -7.72
N LYS A 233 -14.80 -13.93 -8.20
CA LYS A 233 -13.88 -14.77 -7.42
C LYS A 233 -12.48 -14.81 -8.03
N LEU A 234 -11.48 -14.89 -7.17
CA LEU A 234 -10.08 -15.08 -7.59
C LEU A 234 -9.90 -16.47 -8.21
N VAL A 235 -9.22 -16.52 -9.35
CA VAL A 235 -8.72 -17.78 -9.92
C VAL A 235 -7.38 -18.11 -9.25
N ALA A 236 -7.30 -19.25 -8.58
CA ALA A 236 -6.09 -19.71 -7.90
C ALA A 236 -4.94 -19.87 -8.90
N GLU A 237 -3.72 -19.50 -8.52
CA GLU A 237 -2.57 -19.49 -9.45
C GLU A 237 -2.31 -20.81 -10.18
N ALA A 238 -2.57 -21.94 -9.51
CA ALA A 238 -2.41 -23.27 -10.10
C ALA A 238 -3.42 -23.56 -11.23
N ASP A 239 -4.59 -22.92 -11.19
CA ASP A 239 -5.70 -23.11 -12.13
C ASP A 239 -5.73 -22.03 -13.22
N ARG A 240 -4.76 -21.12 -13.22
CA ARG A 240 -4.66 -20.04 -14.22
C ARG A 240 -4.13 -20.59 -15.53
N GLU A 241 -5.03 -20.76 -16.50
CA GLU A 241 -4.67 -21.07 -17.88
C GLU A 241 -3.79 -19.96 -18.47
N LYS A 242 -2.60 -20.33 -18.95
CA LYS A 242 -1.61 -19.38 -19.48
C LYS A 242 -1.66 -19.42 -20.99
N HIS A 243 -2.10 -18.32 -21.61
CA HIS A 243 -2.09 -18.20 -23.07
C HIS A 243 -1.00 -17.25 -23.52
N GLN A 244 -0.20 -17.68 -24.50
CA GLN A 244 0.77 -16.81 -25.13
C GLN A 244 0.06 -15.87 -26.10
N ILE A 245 0.22 -14.56 -25.93
CA ILE A 245 -0.46 -13.58 -26.78
C ILE A 245 -0.09 -13.77 -28.27
N ALA A 246 1.16 -14.12 -28.54
CA ALA A 246 1.67 -14.34 -29.90
C ALA A 246 1.13 -15.60 -30.59
N SER A 247 0.60 -16.58 -29.85
CA SER A 247 0.08 -17.82 -30.44
C SER A 247 -1.40 -17.74 -30.82
N SER A 248 -2.09 -16.63 -30.51
CA SER A 248 -3.49 -16.41 -30.86
C SER A 248 -3.66 -15.10 -31.65
N PRO A 249 -4.16 -15.16 -32.90
CA PRO A 249 -4.51 -13.98 -33.68
C PRO A 249 -5.53 -13.09 -32.97
N VAL A 250 -6.52 -13.70 -32.30
CA VAL A 250 -7.57 -12.98 -31.57
C VAL A 250 -7.01 -12.25 -30.35
N LEU A 251 -6.18 -12.91 -29.52
CA LEU A 251 -5.54 -12.24 -28.38
C LEU A 251 -4.60 -11.13 -28.84
N THR A 252 -3.94 -11.29 -29.99
CA THR A 252 -3.14 -10.22 -30.58
C THR A 252 -4.00 -9.02 -30.98
N LYS A 253 -5.18 -9.23 -31.57
CA LYS A 253 -6.11 -8.13 -31.91
C LYS A 253 -6.66 -7.42 -30.67
N VAL A 254 -7.10 -8.18 -29.67
CA VAL A 254 -7.61 -7.60 -28.42
C VAL A 254 -6.52 -6.85 -27.69
N ILE A 255 -5.40 -7.52 -27.43
CA ILE A 255 -4.35 -6.96 -26.59
C ILE A 255 -3.52 -5.96 -27.41
N LYS A 256 -2.90 -6.30 -28.53
CA LYS A 256 -2.04 -5.32 -29.23
C LYS A 256 -2.82 -4.27 -30.01
N GLU A 257 -3.87 -4.65 -30.72
CA GLU A 257 -4.63 -3.74 -31.61
C GLU A 257 -5.77 -3.02 -30.89
N GLN A 258 -6.06 -3.38 -29.63
CA GLN A 258 -7.08 -2.74 -28.80
C GLN A 258 -8.48 -2.82 -29.42
N LEU A 259 -8.79 -3.96 -30.03
CA LEU A 259 -10.06 -4.23 -30.70
C LEU A 259 -10.98 -5.08 -29.83
N ALA A 260 -12.22 -4.63 -29.66
CA ALA A 260 -13.30 -5.48 -29.14
C ALA A 260 -13.61 -6.58 -30.15
N VAL A 261 -13.81 -7.80 -29.66
CA VAL A 261 -14.10 -8.98 -30.50
C VAL A 261 -15.23 -9.78 -29.89
N TRP A 262 -16.04 -10.43 -30.73
CA TRP A 262 -17.14 -11.28 -30.29
C TRP A 262 -17.24 -12.51 -31.18
N SER A 263 -17.86 -13.56 -30.65
CA SER A 263 -17.89 -14.91 -31.22
C SER A 263 -18.42 -15.00 -32.66
N SER A 264 -19.36 -14.13 -33.08
CA SER A 264 -19.87 -14.13 -34.45
C SER A 264 -18.90 -13.57 -35.50
N SER A 265 -17.96 -12.72 -35.09
CA SER A 265 -16.89 -12.19 -35.97
C SER A 265 -15.61 -13.03 -35.90
N TYR A 266 -15.39 -13.73 -34.79
CA TYR A 266 -14.17 -14.49 -34.51
C TYR A 266 -14.49 -15.83 -33.82
N PRO A 267 -14.77 -16.91 -34.60
CA PRO A 267 -15.16 -18.22 -34.04
C PRO A 267 -14.07 -18.87 -33.17
N GLU A 268 -12.80 -18.58 -33.49
CA GLU A 268 -11.59 -19.03 -32.78
C GLU A 268 -11.56 -18.64 -31.29
N ILE A 269 -12.42 -17.71 -30.86
CA ILE A 269 -12.58 -17.35 -29.45
C ILE A 269 -12.96 -18.58 -28.61
N LYS A 270 -13.76 -19.51 -29.16
CA LYS A 270 -14.21 -20.70 -28.43
C LYS A 270 -13.08 -21.67 -28.09
N ASP A 271 -11.97 -21.62 -28.81
CA ASP A 271 -10.78 -22.43 -28.50
C ASP A 271 -10.02 -21.90 -27.29
N ILE A 272 -10.18 -20.60 -26.99
CA ILE A 272 -9.54 -19.91 -25.86
C ILE A 272 -10.48 -19.86 -24.65
N LEU A 273 -11.78 -19.76 -24.90
CA LEU A 273 -12.82 -19.60 -23.89
C LEU A 273 -13.94 -20.62 -24.11
N PRO A 274 -13.67 -21.93 -23.92
CA PRO A 274 -14.66 -22.99 -24.17
C PRO A 274 -15.84 -22.93 -23.19
N ASP A 275 -15.64 -22.33 -22.02
CA ASP A 275 -16.65 -22.15 -20.99
C ASP A 275 -17.68 -21.04 -21.30
N PHE A 276 -17.50 -20.29 -22.39
CA PHE A 276 -18.36 -19.16 -22.74
C PHE A 276 -19.20 -19.48 -23.99
N GLN A 277 -20.51 -19.24 -23.95
CA GLN A 277 -21.42 -19.57 -25.05
C GLN A 277 -21.30 -18.58 -26.21
N SER A 278 -21.38 -17.28 -25.90
CA SER A 278 -21.34 -16.16 -26.84
C SER A 278 -20.42 -15.03 -26.32
N PRO A 279 -19.13 -15.32 -26.09
CA PRO A 279 -18.23 -14.38 -25.46
C PRO A 279 -18.05 -13.09 -26.26
N VAL A 280 -18.14 -11.97 -25.55
CA VAL A 280 -17.67 -10.65 -25.96
C VAL A 280 -16.41 -10.34 -25.17
N ILE A 281 -15.31 -10.08 -25.88
CA ILE A 281 -14.01 -9.75 -25.29
C ILE A 281 -13.71 -8.28 -25.51
N LEU A 282 -13.41 -7.59 -24.41
CA LEU A 282 -13.15 -6.16 -24.39
C LEU A 282 -11.76 -5.88 -23.85
N PRO A 283 -10.92 -5.16 -24.60
CA PRO A 283 -9.58 -4.84 -24.13
C PRO A 283 -9.60 -3.83 -22.99
N ILE A 284 -8.72 -4.04 -22.01
CA ILE A 284 -8.46 -3.08 -20.94
C ILE A 284 -7.29 -2.18 -21.41
N LYS A 285 -7.61 -0.96 -21.86
CA LYS A 285 -6.68 -0.05 -22.55
C LYS A 285 -5.88 0.86 -21.62
N ALA A 286 -4.60 0.56 -21.41
CA ALA A 286 -3.63 1.51 -20.88
C ALA A 286 -2.67 1.96 -22.00
N HIS A 287 -2.61 3.26 -22.30
CA HIS A 287 -1.70 3.86 -23.29
C HIS A 287 -0.23 3.40 -23.12
N PRO A 288 0.62 3.29 -24.17
CA PRO A 288 0.51 2.45 -25.37
C PRO A 288 0.84 0.95 -25.11
N GLN A 289 0.65 0.46 -23.87
CA GLN A 289 0.87 -0.93 -23.46
C GLN A 289 -0.40 -1.46 -22.78
N SER A 290 -1.17 -2.23 -23.53
CA SER A 290 -2.35 -3.00 -23.14
C SER A 290 -2.15 -3.77 -21.83
N TYR A 291 -3.16 -3.80 -20.94
CA TYR A 291 -3.01 -4.40 -19.61
C TYR A 291 -4.03 -5.49 -19.26
N GLY A 292 -4.62 -6.14 -20.26
CA GLY A 292 -5.54 -7.26 -20.08
C GLY A 292 -6.76 -7.19 -20.98
N PHE A 293 -7.76 -8.01 -20.68
CA PHE A 293 -9.09 -7.95 -21.27
C PHE A 293 -10.14 -8.51 -20.31
N ILE A 294 -11.39 -8.16 -20.59
CA ILE A 294 -12.57 -8.70 -19.90
C ILE A 294 -13.31 -9.59 -20.89
N VAL A 295 -13.83 -10.70 -20.40
CA VAL A 295 -14.76 -11.54 -21.13
C VAL A 295 -16.12 -11.44 -20.47
N LEU A 296 -17.14 -11.23 -21.28
CA LEU A 296 -18.54 -11.19 -20.87
C LEU A 296 -19.34 -12.19 -21.71
N ASP A 297 -20.28 -12.88 -21.08
CA ASP A 297 -21.27 -13.73 -21.75
C ASP A 297 -22.66 -13.12 -21.51
N PRO A 298 -23.06 -12.11 -22.30
CA PRO A 298 -24.38 -11.50 -22.14
C PRO A 298 -25.49 -12.33 -22.82
N GLU A 299 -26.70 -12.33 -22.26
CA GLU A 299 -27.88 -12.92 -22.91
C GLU A 299 -28.31 -12.12 -24.16
N GLU A 300 -28.11 -10.79 -24.16
CA GLU A 300 -28.42 -9.89 -25.30
C GLU A 300 -27.23 -8.97 -25.65
N SER A 301 -26.97 -8.76 -26.95
CA SER A 301 -25.74 -8.12 -27.44
C SER A 301 -25.78 -6.59 -27.53
N THR A 302 -26.82 -5.92 -27.02
CA THR A 302 -27.09 -4.48 -27.23
C THR A 302 -26.31 -3.53 -26.29
N GLU A 303 -25.54 -4.07 -25.34
CA GLU A 303 -24.91 -3.29 -24.25
C GLU A 303 -23.39 -2.99 -24.46
N VAL A 304 -22.86 -3.22 -25.66
CA VAL A 304 -21.41 -3.16 -25.94
C VAL A 304 -20.74 -1.83 -25.56
N GLU A 305 -21.41 -0.70 -25.76
CA GLU A 305 -20.86 0.63 -25.42
C GLU A 305 -20.69 0.83 -23.90
N MET A 306 -21.60 0.29 -23.09
CA MET A 306 -21.51 0.33 -21.63
C MET A 306 -20.31 -0.48 -21.13
N TYR A 307 -20.13 -1.66 -21.70
CA TYR A 307 -19.01 -2.53 -21.35
C TYR A 307 -17.66 -1.97 -21.79
N GLN A 308 -17.60 -1.26 -22.92
CA GLN A 308 -16.39 -0.60 -23.38
C GLN A 308 -15.94 0.49 -22.39
N PHE A 309 -16.86 1.32 -21.91
CA PHE A 309 -16.55 2.36 -20.93
C PHE A 309 -15.97 1.78 -19.63
N VAL A 310 -16.57 0.68 -19.14
CA VAL A 310 -16.12 0.00 -17.93
C VAL A 310 -14.74 -0.65 -18.11
N ALA A 311 -14.43 -1.19 -19.29
CA ALA A 311 -13.10 -1.71 -19.62
C ALA A 311 -12.02 -0.60 -19.66
N GLU A 312 -12.33 0.57 -20.24
CA GLU A 312 -11.42 1.73 -20.25
C GLU A 312 -11.17 2.26 -18.84
N PHE A 313 -12.20 2.29 -18.02
CA PHE A 313 -12.13 2.76 -16.64
C PHE A 313 -11.26 1.86 -15.76
N MET A 314 -11.40 0.53 -15.87
CA MET A 314 -10.54 -0.43 -15.17
C MET A 314 -9.06 -0.27 -15.52
N ALA A 315 -8.78 0.03 -16.79
CA ALA A 315 -7.41 0.21 -17.24
C ALA A 315 -6.71 1.37 -16.54
N MET A 316 -7.46 2.45 -16.28
CA MET A 316 -6.95 3.60 -15.55
C MET A 316 -6.56 3.23 -14.11
N ILE A 317 -7.38 2.45 -13.41
CA ILE A 317 -7.19 2.10 -11.99
C ILE A 317 -5.99 1.17 -11.82
N LEU A 318 -5.92 0.11 -12.64
CA LEU A 318 -4.78 -0.83 -12.62
C LEU A 318 -3.45 -0.10 -12.89
N LYS A 319 -3.47 0.92 -13.76
CA LYS A 319 -2.31 1.77 -14.02
C LYS A 319 -1.91 2.62 -12.81
N ILE A 320 -2.88 3.18 -12.08
CA ILE A 320 -2.64 3.97 -10.86
C ILE A 320 -2.06 3.09 -9.75
N SER A 321 -2.59 1.88 -9.55
CA SER A 321 -2.09 0.92 -8.55
C SER A 321 -0.62 0.58 -8.80
N LYS A 322 -0.26 0.27 -10.06
CA LYS A 322 1.14 0.02 -10.46
C LYS A 322 2.06 1.22 -10.23
N LEU A 323 1.57 2.44 -10.41
CA LEU A 323 2.34 3.64 -10.14
C LEU A 323 2.59 3.81 -8.63
N HIS A 324 1.56 3.60 -7.80
CA HIS A 324 1.70 3.63 -6.34
C HIS A 324 2.71 2.59 -5.85
N TYR A 325 2.63 1.35 -6.34
CA TYR A 325 3.61 0.32 -6.01
C TYR A 325 5.05 0.73 -6.33
N LYS A 326 5.27 1.37 -7.49
CA LYS A 326 6.61 1.89 -7.86
C LYS A 326 7.07 3.02 -6.96
N VAL A 327 6.18 3.97 -6.66
CA VAL A 327 6.50 5.11 -5.78
C VAL A 327 6.87 4.62 -4.39
N GLU A 328 6.10 3.67 -3.84
CA GLU A 328 6.38 3.13 -2.51
C GLU A 328 7.69 2.33 -2.47
N ALA A 329 7.97 1.54 -3.52
CA ALA A 329 9.26 0.86 -3.65
C ALA A 329 10.44 1.85 -3.67
N GLN A 330 10.32 2.95 -4.42
CA GLN A 330 11.32 4.02 -4.43
C GLN A 330 11.42 4.74 -3.09
N ARG A 331 10.31 4.95 -2.40
CA ARG A 331 10.29 5.57 -1.07
C ARG A 331 11.01 4.71 -0.04
N LYS A 332 10.77 3.39 -0.05
CA LYS A 332 11.49 2.44 0.80
C LYS A 332 12.99 2.46 0.54
N GLU A 333 13.41 2.47 -0.74
CA GLU A 333 14.82 2.59 -1.12
C GLU A 333 15.42 3.91 -0.61
N LEU A 334 14.69 5.02 -0.70
CA LEU A 334 15.12 6.32 -0.18
C LEU A 334 15.23 6.33 1.36
N ASP A 335 14.30 5.70 2.07
CA ASP A 335 14.34 5.58 3.53
C ASP A 335 15.54 4.74 3.98
N GLU A 336 15.85 3.64 3.27
CA GLU A 336 17.06 2.83 3.49
C GLU A 336 18.34 3.64 3.26
N MET A 337 18.43 4.38 2.14
CA MET A 337 19.57 5.27 1.86
C MET A 337 19.72 6.37 2.92
N THR A 338 18.60 6.93 3.38
CA THR A 338 18.59 7.99 4.40
C THR A 338 19.07 7.45 5.74
N ALA A 339 18.64 6.25 6.13
CA ALA A 339 19.12 5.57 7.32
C ALA A 339 20.64 5.31 7.28
N ILE A 340 21.17 4.88 6.13
CA ILE A 340 22.61 4.71 5.91
C ILE A 340 23.35 6.04 6.08
N LEU A 341 22.86 7.13 5.47
CA LEU A 341 23.48 8.45 5.58
C LEU A 341 23.48 9.00 7.01
N PHE A 342 22.36 8.86 7.74
CA PHE A 342 22.30 9.26 9.15
C PHE A 342 23.30 8.47 10.00
N ARG A 343 23.41 7.16 9.77
CA ARG A 343 24.39 6.32 10.46
C ARG A 343 25.82 6.78 10.16
N GLN A 344 26.16 7.01 8.89
CA GLN A 344 27.48 7.51 8.50
C GLN A 344 27.79 8.88 9.12
N ASN A 345 26.81 9.78 9.19
CA ASN A 345 26.98 11.09 9.81
C ASN A 345 27.19 10.99 11.34
N ASN A 346 26.47 10.09 12.02
CA ASN A 346 26.69 9.82 13.44
C ASN A 346 28.10 9.29 13.69
N ILE A 347 28.54 8.30 12.90
CA ILE A 347 29.92 7.76 12.96
C ILE A 347 30.95 8.88 12.77
N LEU A 348 30.75 9.77 11.79
CA LEU A 348 31.68 10.88 11.53
C LEU A 348 31.74 11.86 12.72
N SER A 349 30.59 12.21 13.29
CA SER A 349 30.51 13.08 14.46
C SER A 349 31.22 12.47 15.67
N SER A 350 31.02 11.18 15.89
CA SER A 350 31.70 10.47 16.96
C SER A 350 33.21 10.38 16.77
N LEU A 351 33.67 10.06 15.55
CA LEU A 351 35.11 10.02 15.24
C LEU A 351 35.80 11.36 15.47
N TYR A 352 35.11 12.49 15.26
CA TYR A 352 35.63 13.81 15.59
C TYR A 352 35.86 14.01 17.10
N HIS A 353 34.95 13.50 17.94
CA HIS A 353 35.13 13.54 19.39
C HIS A 353 36.29 12.65 19.83
N VAL A 354 36.39 11.45 19.27
CA VAL A 354 37.50 10.53 19.51
C VAL A 354 38.83 11.20 19.15
N GLU A 355 38.92 11.87 18.00
CA GLU A 355 40.14 12.59 17.59
C GLU A 355 40.60 13.64 18.62
N LEU A 356 39.66 14.41 19.19
CA LEU A 356 39.98 15.41 20.23
C LEU A 356 40.51 14.77 21.52
N ASP A 357 39.96 13.63 21.90
CA ASP A 357 40.41 12.89 23.09
C ASP A 357 41.80 12.29 22.85
N LEU A 358 42.03 11.73 21.65
CA LEU A 358 43.32 11.19 21.23
C LEU A 358 44.44 12.24 21.28
N MET A 359 44.17 13.50 20.90
CA MET A 359 45.18 14.57 20.94
C MET A 359 45.73 14.89 22.35
N ARG A 360 45.07 14.43 23.42
CA ARG A 360 45.45 14.72 24.82
C ARG A 360 46.16 13.56 25.52
N VAL A 361 46.26 12.41 24.86
CA VAL A 361 46.78 11.18 25.47
C VAL A 361 48.31 11.22 25.57
N THR A 362 48.83 10.84 26.73
CA THR A 362 50.28 10.73 26.99
C THR A 362 50.72 9.32 27.38
N ASP A 363 49.77 8.41 27.64
CA ASP A 363 50.06 7.01 28.00
C ASP A 363 49.49 6.02 26.97
N PRO A 364 50.29 5.03 26.51
CA PRO A 364 49.85 4.01 25.56
C PRO A 364 48.63 3.18 25.97
N ILE A 365 48.42 2.97 27.28
CA ILE A 365 47.30 2.18 27.80
C ILE A 365 46.02 3.01 27.71
N ASP A 366 46.09 4.29 28.09
CA ASP A 366 44.95 5.22 27.97
C ASP A 366 44.53 5.40 26.50
N LEU A 367 45.49 5.42 25.56
CA LEU A 367 45.23 5.44 24.12
C LEU A 367 44.42 4.22 23.68
N CYS A 368 44.85 3.03 24.09
CA CYS A 368 44.16 1.79 23.76
C CYS A 368 42.76 1.73 24.40
N ARG A 369 42.60 2.26 25.61
CA ARG A 369 41.28 2.34 26.26
C ARG A 369 40.31 3.18 25.44
N ILE A 370 40.70 4.40 25.05
CA ILE A 370 39.85 5.32 24.27
C ILE A 370 39.43 4.68 22.95
N VAL A 371 40.36 4.00 22.27
CA VAL A 371 40.05 3.34 20.98
C VAL A 371 39.11 2.14 21.16
N ALA A 372 39.30 1.33 22.20
CA ALA A 372 38.38 0.22 22.50
C ALA A 372 36.97 0.74 22.84
N GLU A 373 36.86 1.85 23.56
CA GLU A 373 35.58 2.49 23.89
C GLU A 373 34.89 3.07 22.66
N ALA A 374 35.65 3.74 21.78
CA ALA A 374 35.14 4.22 20.50
C ALA A 374 34.59 3.08 19.63
N PHE A 375 35.22 1.91 19.62
CA PHE A 375 34.69 0.77 18.87
C PHE A 375 33.30 0.35 19.34
N VAL A 376 33.04 0.38 20.66
CA VAL A 376 31.76 -0.07 21.23
C VAL A 376 30.70 1.03 21.22
N HIS A 377 31.07 2.25 21.62
CA HIS A 377 30.10 3.34 21.77
C HIS A 377 29.84 4.10 20.48
N ASP A 378 30.84 4.21 19.60
CA ASP A 378 30.81 5.12 18.45
C ASP A 378 30.78 4.39 17.10
N LEU A 379 31.31 3.17 17.04
CA LEU A 379 31.33 2.33 15.83
C LEU A 379 30.41 1.11 15.94
N GLU A 380 29.47 1.13 16.89
CA GLU A 380 28.37 0.14 17.04
C GLU A 380 28.83 -1.33 17.09
N SER A 381 30.04 -1.61 17.59
CA SER A 381 30.41 -3.00 17.93
C SER A 381 29.75 -3.42 19.24
N ARG A 382 29.33 -4.69 19.31
CA ARG A 382 28.75 -5.26 20.53
C ARG A 382 29.79 -5.34 21.64
N THR A 383 30.99 -5.79 21.28
CA THR A 383 32.12 -5.88 22.19
C THR A 383 33.44 -5.60 21.48
N ALA A 384 34.42 -5.07 22.19
CA ALA A 384 35.77 -4.86 21.67
C ALA A 384 36.84 -4.98 22.77
N ALA A 385 38.03 -5.47 22.40
CA ALA A 385 39.20 -5.53 23.26
C ALA A 385 40.50 -5.34 22.47
N ILE A 386 41.48 -4.68 23.08
CA ILE A 386 42.82 -4.49 22.52
C ILE A 386 43.83 -5.38 23.25
N PHE A 387 44.75 -5.95 22.48
CA PHE A 387 45.86 -6.78 22.95
C PHE A 387 47.17 -6.20 22.43
N LEU A 388 48.00 -5.65 23.31
CA LEU A 388 49.33 -5.12 22.94
C LEU A 388 50.42 -6.16 23.15
N LYS A 389 51.45 -6.12 22.31
CA LYS A 389 52.67 -6.89 22.51
C LYS A 389 53.42 -6.40 23.74
N ASP A 390 53.98 -7.33 24.48
CA ASP A 390 54.88 -7.06 25.58
C ASP A 390 56.28 -6.64 25.09
N ASP A 391 57.13 -6.13 25.99
CA ASP A 391 58.49 -5.69 25.63
C ASP A 391 59.39 -6.81 25.06
N SER A 392 59.00 -8.08 25.27
CA SER A 392 59.69 -9.24 24.72
C SER A 392 59.20 -9.66 23.33
N ASP A 393 58.11 -9.05 22.82
CA ASP A 393 57.40 -9.44 21.59
C ASP A 393 57.03 -10.94 21.56
N LEU A 394 56.79 -11.57 22.72
CA LEU A 394 56.41 -12.99 22.84
C LEU A 394 54.98 -13.18 23.34
N GLN A 395 54.44 -12.19 24.05
CA GLN A 395 53.10 -12.25 24.63
C GLN A 395 52.27 -11.02 24.26
N LEU A 396 50.97 -11.23 24.26
CA LEU A 396 49.95 -10.21 24.10
C LEU A 396 49.27 -10.00 25.45
N GLN A 397 49.28 -8.76 25.92
CA GLN A 397 48.57 -8.33 27.11
C GLN A 397 47.26 -7.66 26.72
N GLY A 398 46.14 -8.18 27.24
CA GLY A 398 44.85 -7.53 27.10
C GLY A 398 44.80 -6.19 27.85
N ILE A 399 44.33 -5.15 27.17
CA ILE A 399 44.14 -3.81 27.73
C ILE A 399 42.65 -3.55 27.90
N TRP A 400 42.29 -3.03 29.07
CA TRP A 400 40.92 -2.65 29.41
C TRP A 400 40.43 -1.47 28.55
N GLY A 401 39.22 -1.59 28.00
CA GLY A 401 38.22 -0.50 27.88
C GLY A 401 36.82 -1.11 27.98
N SER A 402 35.78 -0.33 28.26
CA SER A 402 34.43 -0.76 28.74
C SER A 402 33.55 -1.56 27.74
N GLY A 403 34.16 -2.42 26.91
CA GLY A 403 33.53 -3.10 25.77
C GLY A 403 33.06 -4.54 25.98
N GLY A 404 32.61 -4.92 27.18
CA GLY A 404 31.81 -6.15 27.39
C GLY A 404 32.52 -7.51 27.45
N LEU A 405 33.79 -7.64 27.03
CA LEU A 405 34.55 -8.90 27.17
C LEU A 405 35.09 -9.10 28.59
N LYS A 406 34.91 -10.30 29.16
CA LYS A 406 35.27 -10.65 30.54
C LYS A 406 36.75 -11.01 30.67
N ASP A 407 37.34 -10.61 31.80
CA ASP A 407 38.70 -10.97 32.25
C ASP A 407 39.84 -10.65 31.27
N ILE A 408 39.66 -9.68 30.39
CA ILE A 408 40.68 -9.26 29.40
C ILE A 408 41.94 -8.65 30.05
N PRO A 409 41.87 -7.76 31.06
CA PRO A 409 43.06 -7.08 31.60
C PRO A 409 44.06 -8.03 32.30
N SER A 410 43.60 -9.20 32.73
CA SER A 410 44.40 -10.26 33.34
C SER A 410 44.85 -11.33 32.33
N LEU A 411 44.44 -11.22 31.07
CA LEU A 411 44.73 -12.21 30.04
C LEU A 411 46.08 -11.90 29.37
N LEU A 412 47.02 -12.81 29.59
CA LEU A 412 48.29 -12.90 28.86
C LEU A 412 48.19 -14.04 27.85
N VAL A 413 48.18 -13.70 26.57
CA VAL A 413 48.04 -14.65 25.47
C VAL A 413 49.41 -14.76 24.77
N PRO A 414 50.04 -15.94 24.67
CA PRO A 414 51.18 -16.12 23.79
C PRO A 414 50.82 -15.70 22.36
N ILE A 415 51.71 -15.07 21.60
CA ILE A 415 51.39 -14.64 20.22
C ILE A 415 50.87 -15.81 19.35
N ASP A 416 51.40 -17.01 19.59
CA ASP A 416 50.98 -18.25 18.91
C ASP A 416 49.73 -18.92 19.52
N GLY A 417 49.19 -18.38 20.62
CA GLY A 417 48.11 -18.96 21.39
C GLY A 417 46.72 -18.84 20.73
N ILE A 418 46.51 -17.81 19.90
CA ILE A 418 45.30 -17.62 19.09
C ILE A 418 45.71 -17.44 17.64
N MET A 419 45.35 -18.39 16.79
CA MET A 419 45.80 -18.45 15.39
C MET A 419 45.39 -17.20 14.59
N GLN A 420 44.18 -16.69 14.84
CA GLN A 420 43.63 -15.50 14.18
C GLN A 420 44.41 -14.23 14.54
N PHE A 421 44.89 -14.13 15.78
CA PHE A 421 45.72 -13.00 16.23
C PHE A 421 47.08 -13.06 15.53
N LYS A 422 47.71 -14.24 15.49
CA LYS A 422 48.96 -14.45 14.75
C LYS A 422 48.82 -14.10 13.28
N GLN A 423 47.78 -14.61 12.61
CA GLN A 423 47.52 -14.33 11.20
C GLN A 423 47.36 -12.83 10.93
N CYS A 424 46.64 -12.12 11.79
CA CYS A 424 46.49 -10.68 11.70
C CYS A 424 47.83 -9.95 11.90
N LEU A 425 48.60 -10.32 12.92
CA LEU A 425 49.91 -9.74 13.21
C LEU A 425 50.94 -9.96 12.08
N ASP A 426 50.96 -11.15 11.49
CA ASP A 426 51.90 -11.54 10.44
C ASP A 426 51.53 -10.92 9.08
N SER A 427 50.24 -10.93 8.74
CA SER A 427 49.77 -10.42 7.45
C SER A 427 49.56 -8.90 7.43
N GLY A 428 49.33 -8.30 8.61
CA GLY A 428 48.88 -6.91 8.74
C GLY A 428 47.51 -6.66 8.12
N ARG A 429 46.74 -7.71 7.80
CA ARG A 429 45.38 -7.63 7.26
C ARG A 429 44.36 -7.93 8.34
N ILE A 430 43.13 -7.48 8.09
CA ILE A 430 41.96 -7.82 8.89
C ILE A 430 41.69 -9.32 8.70
N VAL A 431 41.40 -10.02 9.81
CA VAL A 431 40.96 -11.42 9.82
C VAL A 431 39.56 -11.45 10.40
N SER A 432 38.61 -12.06 9.70
CA SER A 432 37.20 -12.09 10.10
C SER A 432 36.64 -13.52 10.20
N HIS A 433 35.42 -13.65 10.71
CA HIS A 433 34.68 -14.91 10.72
C HIS A 433 34.53 -15.53 9.31
N ASN A 434 34.52 -14.72 8.24
CA ASN A 434 34.46 -15.19 6.85
C ASN A 434 35.76 -15.86 6.39
N ASP A 435 36.89 -15.48 6.98
CA ASP A 435 38.22 -15.98 6.59
C ASP A 435 38.63 -17.22 7.39
N SER A 436 37.88 -17.58 8.44
CA SER A 436 38.31 -18.55 9.45
C SER A 436 37.13 -19.29 10.08
N THR A 437 37.23 -19.63 11.37
CA THR A 437 36.19 -20.35 12.11
C THR A 437 34.96 -19.47 12.37
N PRO A 438 33.75 -20.05 12.36
CA PRO A 438 32.51 -19.30 12.59
C PRO A 438 32.41 -18.71 14.00
N THR A 439 33.24 -19.17 14.94
CA THR A 439 33.35 -18.60 16.28
C THR A 439 34.82 -18.40 16.65
N LEU A 440 35.11 -17.37 17.44
CA LEU A 440 36.43 -17.11 18.00
C LEU A 440 36.40 -17.19 19.54
N GLN A 441 37.32 -17.94 20.11
CA GLN A 441 37.47 -18.05 21.56
C GLN A 441 38.61 -17.16 22.04
N VAL A 442 38.32 -16.23 22.94
CA VAL A 442 39.29 -15.32 23.57
C VAL A 442 39.14 -15.43 25.09
N GLY A 443 39.97 -16.30 25.70
CA GLY A 443 39.84 -16.66 27.11
C GLY A 443 38.50 -17.36 27.39
N VAL A 444 37.67 -16.75 28.23
CA VAL A 444 36.32 -17.22 28.57
C VAL A 444 35.23 -16.73 27.60
N ASN A 445 35.58 -15.84 26.67
CA ASN A 445 34.65 -15.20 25.75
C ASN A 445 34.56 -15.98 24.45
N VAL A 446 33.36 -16.13 23.91
CA VAL A 446 33.09 -16.73 22.60
C VAL A 446 32.37 -15.69 21.76
N LEU A 447 32.92 -15.39 20.59
CA LEU A 447 32.42 -14.39 19.66
C LEU A 447 31.96 -15.08 18.37
N ASP A 448 30.77 -14.71 17.88
CA ASP A 448 30.19 -15.30 16.66
C ASP A 448 30.53 -14.45 15.43
N ASN A 449 30.02 -13.21 15.36
CA ASN A 449 30.35 -12.29 14.26
C ASN A 449 31.60 -11.46 14.60
N TRP A 450 32.76 -12.11 14.59
CA TRP A 450 34.00 -11.52 15.07
C TRP A 450 34.91 -11.01 13.96
N MET A 451 35.77 -10.08 14.36
CA MET A 451 36.83 -9.53 13.52
C MET A 451 38.07 -9.20 14.37
N VAL A 452 39.25 -9.36 13.77
CA VAL A 452 40.55 -9.04 14.36
C VAL A 452 41.31 -8.11 13.41
N MET A 453 41.77 -6.96 13.92
CA MET A 453 42.55 -5.97 13.17
C MET A 453 43.88 -5.68 13.86
N GLY A 454 44.91 -5.37 13.08
CA GLY A 454 46.23 -5.04 13.62
C GLY A 454 46.35 -3.56 13.97
N LEU A 455 46.95 -3.25 15.13
CA LEU A 455 47.36 -1.89 15.49
C LEU A 455 48.69 -1.58 14.82
N LYS A 456 48.62 -1.21 13.54
CA LYS A 456 49.79 -1.05 12.68
C LYS A 456 50.46 0.32 12.86
N GLY A 457 51.68 0.31 13.38
CA GLY A 457 52.56 1.48 13.39
C GLY A 457 53.36 1.61 12.09
N ARG A 458 54.28 2.58 12.08
CA ARG A 458 55.17 2.91 10.95
C ARG A 458 56.18 1.81 10.68
N GLU A 459 56.74 1.22 11.74
CA GLU A 459 57.80 0.20 11.63
C GLU A 459 57.33 -1.20 12.04
N LYS A 460 56.35 -1.30 12.93
CA LYS A 460 55.84 -2.59 13.43
C LYS A 460 54.36 -2.55 13.80
N THR A 461 53.74 -3.72 13.85
CA THR A 461 52.41 -3.91 14.43
C THR A 461 52.54 -4.08 15.95
N HIS A 462 51.90 -3.19 16.70
CA HIS A 462 52.00 -3.11 18.17
C HIS A 462 51.10 -4.09 18.90
N GLY A 463 50.07 -4.60 18.22
CA GLY A 463 49.06 -5.44 18.84
C GLY A 463 47.90 -5.71 17.90
N VAL A 464 46.82 -6.28 18.44
CA VAL A 464 45.57 -6.50 17.72
C VAL A 464 44.40 -5.92 18.50
N ILE A 465 43.35 -5.53 17.78
CA ILE A 465 42.02 -5.29 18.33
C ILE A 465 41.11 -6.42 17.86
N VAL A 466 40.31 -6.97 18.78
CA VAL A 466 39.25 -7.93 18.48
C VAL A 466 37.92 -7.27 18.79
N ALA A 467 36.94 -7.44 17.90
CA ALA A 467 35.59 -6.93 18.07
C ALA A 467 34.55 -7.93 17.61
N GLU A 468 33.37 -7.90 18.25
CA GLU A 468 32.15 -8.58 17.80
C GLU A 468 31.21 -7.53 17.20
N LEU A 469 30.85 -7.72 15.93
CA LEU A 469 30.05 -6.78 15.16
C LEU A 469 28.57 -7.19 15.17
N ASP A 470 27.67 -6.23 15.34
CA ASP A 470 26.25 -6.47 15.03
C ASP A 470 26.00 -6.39 13.50
N ILE A 471 26.83 -5.65 12.75
CA ILE A 471 26.69 -5.40 11.30
C ILE A 471 28.09 -5.16 10.68
N ASP A 472 28.34 -5.62 9.44
CA ASP A 472 29.68 -5.58 8.80
C ASP A 472 30.09 -4.21 8.19
N ASP A 473 29.17 -3.24 8.10
CA ASP A 473 29.33 -1.96 7.36
C ASP A 473 30.26 -0.93 8.06
N VAL A 474 30.73 -1.22 9.28
CA VAL A 474 31.60 -0.31 10.08
C VAL A 474 33.09 -0.66 10.00
N THR A 475 33.43 -1.69 9.21
CA THR A 475 34.78 -2.26 9.14
C THR A 475 35.85 -1.27 8.67
N ASP A 476 35.53 -0.40 7.71
CA ASP A 476 36.48 0.58 7.16
C ASP A 476 36.83 1.67 8.18
N SER A 477 35.83 2.22 8.88
CA SER A 477 36.04 3.23 9.93
C SER A 477 36.85 2.66 11.10
N MET A 478 36.57 1.42 11.51
CA MET A 478 37.35 0.69 12.52
C MET A 478 38.81 0.50 12.08
N SER A 479 39.03 0.12 10.81
CA SER A 479 40.38 -0.05 10.25
C SER A 479 41.19 1.24 10.27
N ILE A 480 40.57 2.38 9.91
CA ILE A 480 41.21 3.70 9.95
C ILE A 480 41.63 4.04 11.38
N LEU A 481 40.71 3.87 12.35
CA LEU A 481 40.97 4.19 13.75
C LEU A 481 42.07 3.28 14.35
N ALA A 482 42.06 1.99 14.01
CA ALA A 482 43.10 1.03 14.42
C ALA A 482 44.50 1.41 13.89
N ASN A 483 44.59 1.85 12.62
CA ASN A 483 45.84 2.32 12.04
C ASN A 483 46.33 3.63 12.67
N TYR A 484 45.42 4.58 12.91
CA TYR A 484 45.77 5.83 13.57
C TYR A 484 46.31 5.59 14.99
N CYS A 485 45.65 4.71 15.75
CA CYS A 485 46.12 4.25 17.06
C CYS A 485 47.53 3.65 16.98
N GLY A 486 47.79 2.77 16.01
CA GLY A 486 49.12 2.18 15.79
C GLY A 486 50.23 3.22 15.55
N ILE A 487 49.95 4.29 14.80
CA ILE A 487 50.90 5.38 14.54
C ILE A 487 51.12 6.26 15.79
N MET A 488 50.08 6.50 16.58
CA MET A 488 50.23 7.23 17.85
C MET A 488 51.05 6.43 18.87
N LEU A 489 50.87 5.11 18.92
CA LEU A 489 51.67 4.23 19.77
C LEU A 489 53.17 4.35 19.47
N ASP A 490 53.59 4.43 18.20
CA ASP A 490 55.01 4.69 17.85
C ASP A 490 55.54 5.94 18.56
N THR A 491 54.75 7.02 18.52
CA THR A 491 55.14 8.32 19.06
C THR A 491 55.26 8.26 20.59
N LEU A 492 54.27 7.69 21.26
CA LEU A 492 54.26 7.56 22.72
C LEU A 492 55.36 6.63 23.24
N PHE A 493 55.64 5.51 22.55
CA PHE A 493 56.73 4.62 22.94
C PHE A 493 58.11 5.27 22.74
N LEU A 494 58.30 6.07 21.68
CA LEU A 494 59.52 6.84 21.48
C LEU A 494 59.72 7.89 22.58
N GLU A 495 58.68 8.62 22.96
CA GLU A 495 58.72 9.61 24.05
C GLU A 495 59.04 8.97 25.39
N LYS A 496 58.42 7.83 25.71
CA LYS A 496 58.69 7.07 26.95
C LYS A 496 60.14 6.59 27.01
N LYS A 497 60.68 6.09 25.89
CA LYS A 497 62.09 5.67 25.78
C LYS A 497 63.06 6.84 25.94
N ALA A 498 62.74 8.00 25.37
CA ALA A 498 63.54 9.21 25.52
C ALA A 498 63.50 9.78 26.96
N ALA A 499 62.36 9.66 27.65
CA ALA A 499 62.22 10.04 29.06
C ALA A 499 63.00 9.13 30.01
N LEU A 500 63.08 7.81 29.73
CA LEU A 500 63.89 6.84 30.49
C LEU A 500 65.40 6.99 30.29
N GLN A 501 65.84 7.70 29.23
CA GLN A 501 67.25 7.96 28.91
C GLN A 501 67.76 9.31 29.44
N ARG A 502 66.88 10.16 29.97
CA ARG A 502 67.20 11.41 30.67
C ARG A 502 67.23 11.18 32.17
#